data_AF-A0A2G6KQJ7-F1
#
_entry.id   AF-A0A2G6KQJ7-F1
#
_cell.length_a   1.000
_cell.length_b   1.000
_cell.length_c   1.000
_cell.angle_alpha   90.00
_cell.angle_beta   90.00
_cell.angle_gamma   90.00
#
_symmetry.space_group_name_H-M   'P 1'
#
loop_
_entity.id
_entity.type
_entity.pdbx_description
1 polymer ?
#
loop_
_entity_poly.entity_id
_entity_poly.type
_entity_poly.pdbx_seq_one_letter_code
_entity_poly.pdbx_strand_id
1 'polypeptide(L)'
;MKLRNAGDNSLILYLGDKASPQLAEQLHAIALQLKNALGDKLIDLIPSYVSLLIIYDPLKCDHFYLETQVKQALANAKNSADQSRQQICLPVYYA
;
A
#
# COMPACT_ATOMS: atom_id res chain seq x y z
N MET A 1 -9.88 5.90 -7.03
CA MET A 1 -9.44 5.09 -5.88
C MET A 1 -10.67 4.56 -5.15
N LYS A 2 -10.69 3.27 -4.81
CA LYS A 2 -11.82 2.62 -4.13
C LYS A 2 -11.31 1.79 -2.97
N LEU A 3 -11.94 1.94 -1.81
CA LEU A 3 -11.67 1.14 -0.62
C LEU A 3 -12.80 0.13 -0.46
N ARG A 4 -12.46 -1.15 -0.26
CA ARG A 4 -13.45 -2.22 -0.10
C ARG A 4 -13.05 -3.11 1.06
N ASN A 5 -14.06 -3.60 1.78
CA ASN A 5 -13.84 -4.68 2.72
C ASN A 5 -13.47 -5.96 1.94
N ALA A 6 -12.40 -6.63 2.34
CA ALA A 6 -11.91 -7.85 1.68
C ALA A 6 -12.08 -9.11 2.54
N GLY A 7 -12.56 -8.95 3.79
CA GLY A 7 -12.86 -10.02 4.73
C GLY A 7 -13.17 -9.43 6.12
N ASP A 8 -13.10 -10.24 7.17
CA ASP A 8 -13.44 -9.78 8.53
C ASP A 8 -12.36 -8.87 9.14
N ASN A 9 -11.10 -9.11 8.81
CA ASN A 9 -9.94 -8.38 9.32
C ASN A 9 -9.04 -7.86 8.18
N SER A 10 -9.63 -7.64 7.00
CA SER A 10 -8.86 -7.24 5.82
C SER A 10 -9.59 -6.25 4.93
N LEU A 11 -8.82 -5.38 4.31
CA LEU A 11 -9.33 -4.26 3.56
C LEU A 11 -8.45 -4.06 2.32
N ILE A 12 -9.09 -3.89 1.16
CA ILE A 12 -8.38 -3.73 -0.11
C ILE A 12 -8.56 -2.31 -0.65
N LEU A 13 -7.43 -1.68 -0.95
CA LEU A 13 -7.36 -0.38 -1.60
C LEU A 13 -7.04 -0.60 -3.08
N TYR A 14 -7.92 -0.13 -3.97
CA TYR A 14 -7.68 -0.06 -5.40
C TYR A 14 -7.24 1.36 -5.77
N LEU A 15 -6.02 1.50 -6.30
CA LEU A 15 -5.45 2.80 -6.64
C LEU A 15 -5.77 3.22 -8.08
N GLY A 16 -5.86 2.27 -9.01
CA GLY A 16 -6.18 2.53 -10.42
C GLY A 16 -6.58 1.26 -11.18
N ASP A 17 -6.84 1.42 -12.48
CA ASP A 17 -7.30 0.33 -13.36
C ASP A 17 -6.18 -0.27 -14.23
N LYS A 18 -5.10 0.47 -14.44
CA LYS A 18 -3.92 0.05 -15.21
C LYS A 18 -2.68 0.36 -14.41
N ALA A 19 -1.71 -0.55 -14.41
CA ALA A 19 -0.45 -0.24 -13.78
C ALA A 19 0.38 0.71 -14.64
N SER A 20 1.09 1.55 -13.91
CA SER A 20 2.10 2.44 -14.43
C SER A 20 3.22 2.53 -13.39
N PRO A 21 4.44 2.93 -13.80
CA PRO A 21 5.53 3.18 -12.85
C PRO A 21 5.11 4.17 -11.75
N GLN A 22 4.36 5.21 -12.10
CA GLN A 22 3.87 6.22 -11.15
C GLN A 22 2.90 5.61 -10.13
N LEU A 23 2.03 4.69 -10.56
CA LEU A 23 1.10 4.01 -9.65
C LEU A 23 1.87 3.08 -8.70
N ALA A 24 2.88 2.36 -9.20
CA ALA A 24 3.71 1.49 -8.37
C ALA A 24 4.49 2.28 -7.32
N GLU A 25 5.03 3.45 -7.67
CA GLU A 25 5.69 4.37 -6.75
C GLU A 25 4.72 4.89 -5.67
N GLN A 26 3.52 5.32 -6.07
CA GLN A 26 2.48 5.74 -5.14
C GLN A 26 2.07 4.63 -4.19
N LEU A 27 1.86 3.42 -4.72
CA LEU A 27 1.48 2.24 -3.95
C LEU A 27 2.57 1.89 -2.93
N HIS A 28 3.85 1.95 -3.34
CA HIS A 28 4.98 1.75 -2.44
C HIS A 28 5.05 2.80 -1.33
N ALA A 29 4.88 4.09 -1.67
CA ALA A 29 4.88 5.17 -0.69
C ALA A 29 3.74 5.02 0.34
N ILE A 30 2.53 4.68 -0.13
CA ILE A 30 1.37 4.43 0.73
C ILE A 30 1.60 3.21 1.63
N ALA A 31 2.15 2.13 1.08
CA ALA A 31 2.50 0.93 1.84
C ALA A 31 3.46 1.23 2.98
N LEU A 32 4.51 2.04 2.71
CA LEU A 32 5.49 2.42 3.71
C LEU A 32 4.90 3.32 4.80
N GLN A 33 4.07 4.30 4.41
CA GLN A 33 3.37 5.16 5.35
C GLN A 33 2.40 4.38 6.25
N LEU A 34 1.63 3.46 5.68
CA LEU A 34 0.71 2.61 6.42
C LEU A 34 1.45 1.69 7.39
N LYS A 35 2.57 1.09 6.95
CA LYS A 35 3.41 0.26 7.82
C LYS A 35 3.89 1.04 9.04
N ASN A 36 4.31 2.29 8.85
CA ASN A 36 4.76 3.16 9.95
C ASN A 36 3.60 3.61 10.85
N ALA A 37 2.43 3.91 10.28
CA ALA A 37 1.29 4.45 11.02
C ALA A 37 0.49 3.40 11.80
N LEU A 38 0.37 2.18 11.25
CA LEU A 38 -0.37 1.09 11.88
C LEU A 38 0.51 0.30 12.87
N GLY A 39 1.81 0.20 12.62
CA GLY A 39 2.74 -0.44 13.55
C GLY A 39 2.29 -1.84 13.95
N ASP A 40 2.10 -2.06 15.25
CA ASP A 40 1.71 -3.35 15.83
C ASP A 40 0.24 -3.75 15.59
N LYS A 41 -0.56 -2.87 14.98
CA LYS A 41 -1.93 -3.15 14.53
C LYS A 41 -1.98 -3.81 13.16
N LEU A 42 -0.90 -3.67 12.37
CA LEU A 42 -0.79 -4.25 11.04
C LEU A 42 -0.28 -5.70 11.16
N ILE A 43 -1.05 -6.65 10.64
CA ILE A 43 -0.59 -8.05 10.53
C ILE A 43 0.24 -8.19 9.27
N ASP A 44 -0.30 -7.76 8.12
CA ASP A 44 0.39 -7.86 6.84
C ASP A 44 -0.12 -6.83 5.82
N LEU A 45 0.71 -6.54 4.83
CA LEU A 45 0.43 -5.57 3.78
C LEU A 45 0.97 -6.09 2.45
N ILE A 46 0.05 -6.49 1.57
CA ILE A 46 0.35 -7.21 0.33
C ILE A 46 0.07 -6.32 -0.87
N PRO A 47 1.11 -5.83 -1.57
CA PRO A 47 0.96 -5.07 -2.80
C PRO A 47 0.68 -5.99 -4.00
N SER A 48 -0.37 -5.66 -4.76
CA SER A 48 -0.87 -6.42 -5.90
C SER A 48 -1.08 -5.50 -7.11
N TYR A 49 0.03 -5.08 -7.73
CA TYR A 49 0.11 -4.31 -8.98
C TYR A 49 -0.62 -2.94 -8.99
N VAL A 50 -1.95 -2.94 -8.93
CA VAL A 50 -2.81 -1.74 -8.85
C VAL A 50 -3.60 -1.64 -7.54
N SER A 51 -3.49 -2.66 -6.69
CA SER A 51 -4.20 -2.74 -5.41
C SER A 51 -3.27 -3.07 -4.25
N LEU A 52 -3.75 -2.78 -3.05
CA LEU A 52 -3.05 -3.03 -1.80
C LEU A 52 -4.01 -3.72 -0.83
N LEU A 53 -3.68 -4.94 -0.42
CA LEU A 53 -4.42 -5.65 0.62
C LEU A 53 -3.77 -5.34 1.98
N ILE A 54 -4.61 -4.95 2.93
CA ILE A 54 -4.23 -4.57 4.29
C ILE A 54 -4.90 -5.55 5.23
N ILE A 55 -4.10 -6.29 6.01
CA ILE A 55 -4.58 -7.24 7.00
C ILE A 55 -4.19 -6.69 8.37
N TYR A 56 -5.16 -6.57 9.27
CA TYR A 56 -4.97 -5.91 10.56
C TYR A 56 -5.50 -6.76 11.71
N ASP A 57 -5.08 -6.42 12.93
CA ASP A 57 -5.57 -7.05 14.14
C ASP A 57 -6.88 -6.38 14.60
N PRO A 58 -8.03 -7.06 14.49
CA PRO A 58 -9.33 -6.49 14.86
C PRO A 58 -9.46 -6.25 16.36
N LEU A 59 -8.58 -6.82 17.20
CA LEU A 59 -8.57 -6.57 18.65
C LEU A 59 -7.86 -5.26 19.01
N LYS A 60 -7.08 -4.67 18.09
CA LYS A 60 -6.30 -3.46 18.32
C LYS A 60 -6.82 -2.23 17.57
N CYS A 61 -7.50 -2.43 16.45
CA CYS A 61 -8.15 -1.37 15.71
C CYS A 61 -9.35 -1.88 14.90
N ASP A 62 -10.27 -0.98 14.61
CA ASP A 62 -11.42 -1.25 13.75
C ASP A 62 -11.20 -0.73 12.32
N HIS A 63 -12.16 -1.05 11.44
CA HIS A 63 -12.11 -0.61 10.06
C HIS A 63 -12.17 0.91 9.91
N PHE A 64 -12.87 1.64 10.80
CA PHE A 64 -12.99 3.10 10.74
C PHE A 64 -11.65 3.81 11.00
N TYR A 65 -10.90 3.34 12.01
CA TYR A 65 -9.54 3.80 12.26
C TYR A 65 -8.67 3.56 11.03
N LEU A 66 -8.75 2.37 10.46
CA LEU A 66 -7.95 1.97 9.32
C LEU A 66 -8.28 2.78 8.06
N GLU A 67 -9.56 3.05 7.79
CA GLU A 67 -9.97 3.95 6.71
C GLU A 67 -9.38 5.35 6.88
N THR A 68 -9.35 5.85 8.11
CA THR A 68 -8.81 7.18 8.42
C THR A 68 -7.31 7.23 8.15
N GLN A 69 -6.57 6.20 8.58
CA GLN A 69 -5.15 6.06 8.30
C GLN A 69 -4.85 5.94 6.80
N VAL A 70 -5.65 5.17 6.06
CA VAL A 70 -5.54 5.06 4.60
C VAL A 70 -5.78 6.41 3.92
N LYS A 71 -6.80 7.16 4.33
CA LYS A 71 -7.08 8.50 3.80
C LYS A 71 -5.93 9.47 4.08
N GLN A 72 -5.32 9.40 5.25
CA GLN A 72 -4.14 10.22 5.61
C GLN A 72 -2.91 9.85 4.78
N ALA A 73 -2.61 8.56 4.63
CA ALA A 73 -1.51 8.09 3.78
C ALA A 73 -1.71 8.54 2.32
N LEU A 74 -2.93 8.45 1.80
CA LEU A 74 -3.27 8.94 0.46
C LEU A 74 -3.03 10.44 0.28
N ALA A 75 -3.31 11.24 1.32
CA ALA A 75 -3.04 12.68 1.29
C ALA A 75 -1.54 12.99 1.30
N ASN A 76 -0.76 12.25 2.08
CA ASN A 76 0.69 12.46 2.24
C ASN A 76 1.52 11.91 1.07
N ALA A 77 1.04 10.88 0.36
CA ALA A 77 1.74 10.27 -0.77
C ALA A 77 2.00 11.25 -1.93
N LYS A 78 1.21 12.33 -2.04
CA LYS A 78 1.43 13.39 -3.05
C LYS A 78 2.70 14.21 -2.83
N ASN A 79 3.28 14.19 -1.63
CA ASN A 79 4.41 15.05 -1.23
C ASN A 79 5.76 14.31 -1.15
N SER A 80 5.82 13.01 -1.42
CA SER A 80 7.05 12.22 -1.25
C SER A 80 7.81 12.13 -2.57
N ALA A 81 8.69 13.11 -2.82
CA ALA A 81 9.46 13.23 -4.07
C ALA A 81 10.86 12.58 -4.04
N ASP A 82 11.30 12.00 -2.91
CA ASP A 82 12.65 11.45 -2.81
C ASP A 82 12.65 10.06 -2.15
N GLN A 83 12.78 9.03 -2.98
CA GLN A 83 13.26 7.73 -2.52
C GLN A 83 14.43 7.27 -3.40
N SER A 84 15.51 6.86 -2.73
CA SER A 84 16.68 6.27 -3.36
C SER A 84 16.29 5.02 -4.15
N ARG A 85 16.48 5.03 -5.46
CA ARG A 85 16.25 3.86 -6.33
C ARG A 85 17.55 3.08 -6.48
N GLN A 86 17.51 1.81 -6.10
CA GLN A 86 18.59 0.88 -6.39
C GLN A 86 18.33 0.20 -7.72
N GLN A 87 19.18 0.44 -8.73
CA GLN A 87 19.13 -0.29 -9.98
C GLN A 87 19.72 -1.69 -9.77
N ILE A 88 18.94 -2.73 -10.06
CA ILE A 88 19.38 -4.13 -10.01
C ILE A 88 19.54 -4.60 -11.46
N CYS A 89 20.77 -4.99 -11.84
CA CYS A 89 21.06 -5.54 -13.16
C CYS A 89 20.97 -7.06 -13.12
N LEU A 90 20.08 -7.65 -13.91
CA LEU A 90 19.91 -9.10 -14.03
C LEU A 90 20.40 -9.54 -15.43
N PRO A 91 21.44 -10.37 -15.54
CA PRO A 91 21.89 -10.87 -16.84
C PRO A 91 20.83 -11.83 -17.45
N VAL A 92 20.58 -11.69 -18.75
CA VAL A 92 19.61 -12.53 -19.50
C VAL A 92 20.27 -13.03 -20.78
N TYR A 93 20.08 -14.31 -21.08
CA TYR A 93 20.49 -14.95 -22.33
C TYR A 93 19.25 -15.24 -23.18
N TYR A 94 19.24 -14.77 -24.43
CA TYR A 94 18.09 -14.78 -25.34
C TYR A 94 18.29 -15.71 -26.57
N ALA A 95 19.10 -16.76 -26.46
CA ALA A 95 19.34 -17.65 -27.61
C ALA A 95 18.11 -18.44 -28.05
#